data_AF-A0A4Y9ZME1-F1
#
_entry.id   AF-A0A4Y9ZME1-F1
#
_cell.length_a   1.000
_cell.length_b   1.000
_cell.length_c   1.000
_cell.angle_alpha   90.00
_cell.angle_beta   90.00
_cell.angle_gamma   90.00
#
_symmetry.space_group_name_H-M   'P 1'
#
loop_
_entity.id
_entity.type
_entity.pdbx_description
1 polymer ?
#
loop_
_entity_poly.entity_id
_entity_poly.type
_entity_poly.pdbx_seq_one_letter_code
_entity_poly.pdbx_strand_id
1 'polypeptide(L)'
;MQLMLVYRFLRQISEWTLSDFYTEVYVKGTENVPLDGPVLLLASHPNETIDVAALSATIKEGAARAALEYVKTEKERASEDVPFKTNLVLAPVGILYTDKARYLSRIYIQYGNPIPIDNHVKAYLDKSDDSEELAAHAFVTQLTSDIWKEMQRLTVDAPDWDTFHIAEITREILWQTDDNVPLKFWFDVTQTLVDLFSQRSIERSNSLDTAHASLLKYLALLHHAGLRHGDLTTVAPLPREARSTTITQYPLNHLAFYFAAAFLRLRFLLFLPVLILHVPAYLVGSIAARKLADEGFEESIAQFKVIFGGISAGMAYAAVTYAAGSWLKSVGASGSPGSFAVKAVGLLGSPLRLTDGSQGWEGRARGLIETASLAYALTWGLAKWHTRLVVGNYKSFKLFIASLKVFGGLLLPISASVPVDRLGPFARRPDPPRNPWIKYPTSEPDARNGHANGNGHANGSSKTTEEPAVLQTPSPTLPFKLIRPVLAARAEAVSSLAALLQETGAARQDELSGDMWKEILRRGDSLAKEVGIFKDS
;
A
#
# COMPACT_ATOMS: atom_id res chain seq x y z
N MET A 1 21.35 -27.05 -16.31
CA MET A 1 22.18 -25.84 -16.20
C MET A 1 21.44 -24.57 -16.66
N GLN A 2 20.81 -24.55 -17.85
CA GLN A 2 20.10 -23.36 -18.36
C GLN A 2 18.88 -22.92 -17.52
N LEU A 3 18.01 -23.84 -17.10
CA LEU A 3 16.85 -23.52 -16.23
C LEU A 3 17.26 -22.89 -14.89
N MET A 4 18.34 -23.38 -14.27
CA MET A 4 18.86 -22.79 -13.02
C MET A 4 19.43 -21.39 -13.24
N LEU A 5 19.97 -21.11 -14.43
CA LEU A 5 20.54 -19.81 -14.78
C LEU A 5 19.43 -18.77 -15.02
N VAL A 6 18.36 -19.18 -15.72
CA VAL A 6 17.14 -18.37 -15.88
C VAL A 6 16.49 -18.10 -14.53
N TYR A 7 16.33 -19.12 -13.69
CA TYR A 7 15.78 -18.95 -12.34
C TYR A 7 16.61 -17.98 -11.49
N ARG A 8 17.93 -18.14 -11.44
CA ARG A 8 18.82 -17.23 -10.69
C ARG A 8 18.74 -15.80 -11.22
N PHE A 9 18.66 -15.63 -12.54
CA PHE A 9 18.52 -14.33 -13.16
C PHE A 9 17.18 -13.66 -12.81
N LEU A 10 16.07 -14.39 -12.97
CA LEU A 10 14.73 -13.89 -12.63
C LEU A 10 14.63 -13.57 -11.14
N ARG A 11 15.16 -14.44 -10.27
CA ARG A 11 15.24 -14.19 -8.83
C ARG A 11 16.02 -12.93 -8.51
N GLN A 12 17.16 -12.71 -9.16
CA GLN A 12 17.96 -11.51 -8.96
C GLN A 12 17.21 -10.24 -9.37
N ILE A 13 16.47 -10.28 -10.48
CA ILE A 13 15.59 -9.18 -10.91
C ILE A 13 14.50 -8.94 -9.86
N SER A 14 13.85 -9.99 -9.36
CA SER A 14 12.82 -9.86 -8.32
C SER A 14 13.37 -9.24 -7.03
N GLU A 15 14.56 -9.67 -6.58
CA GLU A 15 15.24 -9.11 -5.42
C GLU A 15 15.56 -7.61 -5.62
N TRP A 16 16.04 -7.23 -6.81
CA TRP A 16 16.28 -5.82 -7.14
C TRP A 16 14.99 -5.01 -7.13
N THR A 17 13.95 -5.50 -7.81
CA THR A 17 12.63 -4.85 -7.86
C THR A 17 12.07 -4.63 -6.46
N LEU A 18 12.08 -5.65 -5.59
CA LEU A 18 11.60 -5.50 -4.21
C LEU A 18 12.42 -4.46 -3.43
N SER A 19 13.76 -4.48 -3.57
CA SER A 19 14.65 -3.56 -2.85
C SER A 19 14.58 -2.10 -3.32
N ASP A 20 14.21 -1.87 -4.59
CA ASP A 20 14.11 -0.54 -5.18
C ASP A 20 12.69 0.03 -5.16
N PHE A 21 11.68 -0.83 -5.02
CA PHE A 21 10.27 -0.44 -4.99
C PHE A 21 9.72 -0.21 -3.59
N TYR A 22 10.17 -0.99 -2.61
CA TYR A 22 9.75 -0.89 -1.22
C TYR A 22 10.89 -0.41 -0.33
N THR A 23 10.55 0.37 0.69
CA THR A 23 11.54 0.82 1.69
C THR A 23 11.88 -0.25 2.70
N GLU A 24 10.93 -1.16 2.95
CA GLU A 24 11.04 -2.24 3.92
C GLU A 24 10.14 -3.40 3.47
N VAL A 25 10.68 -4.61 3.56
CA VAL A 25 9.97 -5.88 3.29
C VAL A 25 10.10 -6.72 4.56
N TYR A 26 8.98 -7.07 5.17
CA TYR A 26 8.94 -7.99 6.30
C TYR A 26 8.26 -9.29 5.89
N VAL A 27 8.89 -10.42 6.22
CA VAL A 27 8.38 -11.76 5.89
C VAL A 27 8.25 -12.57 7.17
N LYS A 28 7.07 -13.18 7.37
CA LYS A 28 6.74 -14.03 8.54
C LYS A 28 6.17 -15.37 8.08
N GLY A 29 6.43 -16.44 8.83
CA GLY A 29 5.80 -17.74 8.60
C GLY A 29 6.45 -18.59 7.51
N THR A 30 7.68 -18.27 7.07
CA THR A 30 8.36 -19.05 6.02
C THR A 30 8.49 -20.53 6.35
N GLU A 31 8.51 -20.87 7.64
CA GLU A 31 8.49 -22.22 8.19
C GLU A 31 7.21 -23.01 7.86
N ASN A 32 6.12 -22.33 7.52
CA ASN A 32 4.85 -22.95 7.11
C ASN A 32 4.88 -23.44 5.66
N VAL A 33 5.91 -23.10 4.88
CA VAL A 33 6.08 -23.55 3.50
C VAL A 33 6.99 -24.79 3.50
N PRO A 34 6.47 -25.97 3.10
CA PRO A 34 7.30 -27.17 2.99
C PRO A 34 8.48 -26.95 2.03
N LEU A 35 9.66 -27.46 2.43
CA LEU A 35 10.86 -27.45 1.59
C LEU A 35 10.82 -28.55 0.52
N ASP A 36 10.07 -29.63 0.79
CA ASP A 36 9.95 -30.81 -0.04
C ASP A 36 8.48 -31.10 -0.35
N GLY A 37 8.22 -31.68 -1.53
CA GLY A 37 6.89 -32.02 -2.01
C GLY A 37 6.18 -30.90 -2.80
N PRO A 38 4.99 -31.18 -3.35
CA PRO A 38 4.24 -30.21 -4.12
C PRO A 38 3.55 -29.18 -3.21
N VAL A 39 3.72 -27.90 -3.55
CA VAL A 39 3.12 -26.76 -2.81
C VAL A 39 2.35 -25.86 -3.77
N LEU A 40 1.14 -25.47 -3.38
CA LEU A 40 0.34 -24.44 -4.07
C LEU A 40 0.27 -23.18 -3.20
N LEU A 41 0.95 -22.11 -3.61
CA LEU A 41 0.90 -20.81 -2.93
C LEU A 41 -0.39 -20.06 -3.29
N LEU A 42 -1.16 -19.63 -2.29
CA LEU A 42 -2.42 -18.90 -2.46
C LEU A 42 -2.24 -17.46 -2.00
N ALA A 43 -1.79 -16.58 -2.89
CA ALA A 43 -1.50 -15.19 -2.56
C ALA A 43 -2.76 -14.31 -2.57
N SER A 44 -2.90 -13.42 -1.57
CA SER A 44 -4.00 -12.45 -1.45
C SER A 44 -3.91 -11.28 -2.45
N HIS A 45 -2.99 -11.35 -3.41
CA HIS A 45 -2.74 -10.30 -4.39
C HIS A 45 -3.10 -10.81 -5.79
N PRO A 46 -3.92 -10.09 -6.57
CA PRO A 46 -4.10 -10.43 -7.97
C PRO A 46 -2.77 -10.20 -8.72
N ASN A 47 -2.20 -11.21 -9.35
CA ASN A 47 -1.07 -11.00 -10.25
C ASN A 47 -1.61 -10.21 -11.46
N GLU A 48 -1.15 -8.97 -11.60
CA GLU A 48 -1.88 -7.93 -12.32
C GLU A 48 -2.18 -8.32 -13.78
N THR A 49 -3.43 -8.12 -14.18
CA THR A 49 -4.03 -8.38 -15.51
C THR A 49 -4.33 -9.84 -15.85
N ILE A 50 -3.37 -10.78 -15.79
CA ILE A 50 -3.63 -12.18 -16.19
C ILE A 50 -4.48 -12.91 -15.15
N ASP A 51 -4.20 -12.70 -13.85
CA ASP A 51 -5.00 -13.35 -12.81
C ASP A 51 -6.39 -12.72 -12.75
N VAL A 52 -6.53 -11.42 -12.97
CA VAL A 52 -7.86 -10.79 -13.05
C VAL A 52 -8.63 -11.35 -14.25
N ALA A 53 -8.00 -11.51 -15.42
CA ALA A 53 -8.65 -12.11 -16.59
C ALA A 53 -9.00 -13.60 -16.35
N ALA A 54 -8.12 -14.37 -15.72
CA ALA A 54 -8.33 -15.79 -15.41
C ALA A 54 -9.37 -15.99 -14.31
N LEU A 55 -9.27 -15.28 -13.18
CA LEU A 55 -10.20 -15.33 -12.05
C LEU A 55 -11.58 -14.80 -12.43
N SER A 56 -11.66 -13.73 -13.24
CA SER A 56 -12.92 -13.20 -13.76
C SER A 56 -13.60 -14.14 -14.76
N ALA A 57 -12.83 -14.99 -15.45
CA ALA A 57 -13.36 -15.99 -16.37
C ALA A 57 -13.69 -17.34 -15.71
N THR A 58 -13.11 -17.67 -14.54
CA THR A 58 -13.09 -19.08 -14.03
C THR A 58 -13.47 -19.32 -12.55
N ILE A 59 -14.00 -18.33 -11.81
CA ILE A 59 -14.76 -18.51 -10.53
C ILE A 59 -13.91 -18.71 -9.24
N LYS A 60 -14.50 -18.23 -8.13
CA LYS A 60 -14.26 -18.42 -6.67
C LYS A 60 -13.59 -19.73 -6.16
N GLU A 61 -13.52 -20.81 -6.96
CA GLU A 61 -13.11 -22.15 -6.52
C GLU A 61 -11.82 -22.66 -7.19
N GLY A 62 -11.16 -21.85 -8.04
CA GLY A 62 -10.07 -22.30 -8.91
C GLY A 62 -8.95 -23.08 -8.20
N ALA A 63 -8.50 -22.61 -7.03
CA ALA A 63 -7.49 -23.28 -6.23
C ALA A 63 -7.96 -24.67 -5.71
N ALA A 64 -9.21 -24.76 -5.25
CA ALA A 64 -9.78 -26.00 -4.75
C ALA A 64 -10.03 -27.02 -5.87
N ARG A 65 -10.43 -26.56 -7.07
CA ARG A 65 -10.56 -27.40 -8.26
C ARG A 65 -9.22 -27.89 -8.78
N ALA A 66 -8.20 -27.03 -8.82
CA ALA A 66 -6.84 -27.44 -9.20
C ALA A 66 -6.29 -28.51 -8.24
N ALA A 67 -6.53 -28.35 -6.93
CA ALA A 67 -6.19 -29.38 -5.95
C ALA A 67 -6.96 -30.69 -6.17
N LEU A 68 -8.26 -30.62 -6.48
CA LEU A 68 -9.07 -31.81 -6.79
C LEU A 68 -8.55 -32.55 -8.03
N GLU A 69 -8.21 -31.84 -9.11
CA GLU A 69 -7.66 -32.46 -10.32
C GLU A 69 -6.28 -33.10 -10.06
N TYR A 70 -5.47 -32.48 -9.18
CA TYR A 70 -4.23 -33.12 -8.71
C TYR A 70 -4.52 -34.43 -7.95
N VAL A 71 -5.49 -34.42 -7.04
CA VAL A 71 -5.93 -35.63 -6.31
C VAL A 71 -6.38 -36.73 -7.26
N LYS A 72 -7.18 -36.41 -8.28
CA LYS A 72 -7.61 -37.37 -9.32
C LYS A 72 -6.42 -37.95 -10.07
N THR A 73 -5.48 -37.11 -10.48
CA THR A 73 -4.26 -37.54 -11.18
C THR A 73 -3.43 -38.51 -10.33
N GLU A 74 -3.27 -38.24 -9.03
CA GLU A 74 -2.54 -39.13 -8.14
C GLU A 74 -3.33 -40.43 -7.84
N LYS A 75 -4.67 -40.40 -7.85
CA LYS A 75 -5.52 -41.60 -7.78
C LYS A 75 -5.31 -42.50 -8.99
N GLU A 76 -5.23 -41.93 -10.19
CA GLU A 76 -4.97 -42.67 -11.43
C GLU A 76 -3.55 -43.25 -11.50
N ARG A 77 -2.58 -42.59 -10.86
CA ARG A 77 -1.19 -43.07 -10.78
C ARG A 77 -0.96 -44.14 -9.72
N ALA A 78 -1.85 -44.23 -8.74
CA ALA A 78 -1.74 -45.19 -7.67
C ALA A 78 -1.86 -46.63 -8.22
N SER A 79 -1.01 -47.52 -7.73
CA SER A 79 -0.97 -48.93 -8.09
C SER A 79 -0.59 -49.75 -6.86
N GLU A 80 -0.56 -51.08 -6.98
CA GLU A 80 -0.10 -51.95 -5.87
C GLU A 80 1.33 -51.60 -5.41
N ASP A 81 2.19 -51.16 -6.33
CA ASP A 81 3.58 -50.79 -6.05
C ASP A 81 3.76 -49.31 -5.65
N VAL A 82 2.78 -48.44 -5.96
CA VAL A 82 2.84 -47.00 -5.70
C VAL A 82 1.62 -46.59 -4.86
N PRO A 83 1.76 -46.44 -3.53
CA PRO A 83 0.63 -46.11 -2.68
C PRO A 83 0.11 -44.71 -3.00
N PHE A 84 -1.22 -44.55 -2.97
CA PHE A 84 -1.86 -43.25 -3.12
C PHE A 84 -1.39 -42.29 -2.03
N LYS A 85 -0.75 -41.18 -2.42
CA LYS A 85 -0.29 -40.14 -1.51
C LYS A 85 -0.15 -38.83 -2.27
N THR A 86 -0.84 -37.77 -1.83
CA THR A 86 -0.76 -36.48 -2.52
C THR A 86 0.43 -35.66 -2.05
N ASN A 87 0.67 -35.59 -0.73
CA ASN A 87 1.60 -34.63 -0.11
C ASN A 87 1.37 -33.17 -0.51
N LEU A 88 0.25 -32.85 -1.17
CA LEU A 88 -0.02 -31.51 -1.64
C LEU A 88 -0.38 -30.64 -0.45
N VAL A 89 0.36 -29.54 -0.31
CA VAL A 89 0.10 -28.52 0.69
C VAL A 89 -0.32 -27.23 -0.01
N LEU A 90 -1.49 -26.73 0.34
CA LEU A 90 -1.89 -25.37 0.00
C LEU A 90 -1.33 -24.43 1.08
N ALA A 91 -0.60 -23.41 0.66
CA ALA A 91 0.06 -22.46 1.54
C ALA A 91 -0.54 -21.06 1.31
N PRO A 92 -1.48 -20.61 2.17
CA PRO A 92 -2.04 -19.27 2.13
C PRO A 92 -0.98 -18.20 2.35
N VAL A 93 -1.02 -17.11 1.57
CA VAL A 93 -0.06 -16.00 1.66
C VAL A 93 -0.80 -14.67 1.70
N GLY A 94 -0.72 -13.98 2.83
CA GLY A 94 -1.16 -12.60 2.98
C GLY A 94 -0.06 -11.64 2.52
N ILE A 95 -0.36 -10.84 1.51
CA ILE A 95 0.50 -9.76 1.04
C ILE A 95 -0.19 -8.43 1.31
N LEU A 96 0.37 -7.67 2.25
CA LEU A 96 -0.20 -6.42 2.73
C LEU A 96 0.75 -5.26 2.43
N TYR A 97 0.20 -4.19 1.87
CA TYR A 97 0.92 -2.96 1.58
C TYR A 97 0.47 -1.89 2.56
N THR A 98 1.41 -1.14 3.11
CA THR A 98 1.04 0.00 3.96
C THR A 98 0.40 1.13 3.15
N ASP A 99 0.73 1.24 1.87
CA ASP A 99 0.13 2.16 0.89
C ASP A 99 0.37 1.60 -0.52
N LYS A 100 -0.68 1.11 -1.19
CA LYS A 100 -0.58 0.47 -2.53
C LYS A 100 -0.26 1.48 -3.64
N ALA A 101 -0.76 2.71 -3.52
CA ALA A 101 -0.64 3.74 -4.55
C ALA A 101 0.69 4.54 -4.47
N ARG A 102 1.48 4.30 -3.42
CA ARG A 102 2.74 5.01 -3.13
C ARG A 102 3.96 4.14 -3.43
N TYR A 103 4.76 4.61 -4.37
CA TYR A 103 6.15 4.15 -4.54
C TYR A 103 6.94 4.34 -3.24
N LEU A 104 7.81 3.37 -2.90
CA LEU A 104 8.56 3.36 -1.64
C LEU A 104 7.65 3.30 -0.40
N SER A 105 6.54 2.57 -0.48
CA SER A 105 5.80 2.08 0.68
C SER A 105 6.51 0.87 1.32
N ARG A 106 5.85 0.20 2.26
CA ARG A 106 6.35 -1.00 2.95
C ARG A 106 5.43 -2.17 2.65
N ILE A 107 5.98 -3.38 2.67
CA ILE A 107 5.25 -4.61 2.38
C ILE A 107 5.44 -5.63 3.50
N TYR A 108 4.34 -6.16 3.99
CA TYR A 108 4.27 -7.22 4.99
C TYR A 108 3.75 -8.48 4.33
N ILE A 109 4.56 -9.54 4.33
CA ILE A 109 4.25 -10.84 3.74
C ILE A 109 4.15 -11.85 4.87
N GLN A 110 3.04 -12.57 4.93
CA GLN A 110 2.83 -13.62 5.92
C GLN A 110 2.32 -14.90 5.27
N TYR A 111 3.03 -15.99 5.51
CA TYR A 111 2.58 -17.33 5.16
C TYR A 111 1.71 -17.88 6.30
N GLY A 112 0.47 -18.26 5.98
CA GLY A 112 -0.49 -18.83 6.93
C GLY A 112 -0.23 -20.28 7.25
N ASN A 113 -1.15 -20.90 7.99
CA ASN A 113 -1.01 -22.31 8.32
C ASN A 113 -1.12 -23.15 7.04
N PRO A 114 -0.28 -24.17 6.87
CA PRO A 114 -0.37 -25.06 5.73
C PRO A 114 -1.71 -25.81 5.78
N ILE A 115 -2.32 -26.01 4.61
CA ILE A 115 -3.55 -26.79 4.41
C ILE A 115 -3.17 -28.08 3.67
N PRO A 116 -2.91 -29.20 4.37
CA PRO A 116 -2.60 -30.47 3.73
C PRO A 116 -3.85 -31.04 3.06
N ILE A 117 -3.76 -31.32 1.77
CA ILE A 117 -4.89 -31.84 0.99
C ILE A 117 -5.33 -33.22 1.46
N ASP A 118 -4.40 -34.04 1.97
CA ASP A 118 -4.68 -35.39 2.47
C ASP A 118 -5.79 -35.40 3.55
N ASN A 119 -5.99 -34.31 4.29
CA ASN A 119 -7.08 -34.15 5.27
C ASN A 119 -8.48 -34.10 4.62
N HIS A 120 -8.56 -33.64 3.37
CA HIS A 120 -9.80 -33.51 2.60
C HIS A 120 -10.07 -34.71 1.69
N VAL A 121 -9.04 -35.50 1.40
CA VAL A 121 -9.11 -36.59 0.41
C VAL A 121 -9.95 -37.77 0.89
N LYS A 122 -9.97 -38.07 2.19
CA LYS A 122 -10.75 -39.21 2.74
C LYS A 122 -12.22 -39.17 2.33
N ALA A 123 -12.85 -37.98 2.45
CA ALA A 123 -14.25 -37.79 2.09
C ALA A 123 -14.53 -37.95 0.59
N TYR A 124 -13.52 -37.79 -0.26
CA TYR A 124 -13.60 -38.00 -1.71
C TYR A 124 -13.37 -39.46 -2.10
N LEU A 125 -12.43 -40.17 -1.45
CA LEU A 125 -12.08 -41.55 -1.80
C LEU A 125 -13.08 -42.62 -1.33
N ASP A 126 -13.83 -42.37 -0.26
CA ASP A 126 -14.73 -43.37 0.37
C ASP A 126 -16.04 -43.66 -0.42
N LYS A 127 -16.19 -43.19 -1.65
CA LYS A 127 -17.49 -43.20 -2.38
C LYS A 127 -17.46 -43.87 -3.76
N SER A 128 -18.58 -44.47 -4.14
CA SER A 128 -18.80 -45.15 -5.43
C SER A 128 -18.98 -44.18 -6.61
N ASP A 129 -18.69 -44.63 -7.83
CA ASP A 129 -18.70 -43.85 -9.08
C ASP A 129 -19.98 -43.00 -9.28
N ASP A 130 -21.17 -43.52 -8.96
CA ASP A 130 -22.45 -42.80 -9.11
C ASP A 130 -22.59 -41.54 -8.21
N SER A 131 -21.65 -41.34 -7.27
CA SER A 131 -21.64 -40.24 -6.31
C SER A 131 -20.38 -39.37 -6.37
N GLU A 132 -19.53 -39.58 -7.38
CA GLU A 132 -18.25 -38.89 -7.51
C GLU A 132 -18.41 -37.38 -7.69
N GLU A 133 -19.40 -36.94 -8.48
CA GLU A 133 -19.66 -35.50 -8.70
C GLU A 133 -20.08 -34.79 -7.40
N LEU A 134 -20.92 -35.45 -6.59
CA LEU A 134 -21.32 -34.96 -5.27
C LEU A 134 -20.13 -34.92 -4.30
N ALA A 135 -19.24 -35.92 -4.35
CA ALA A 135 -18.03 -35.96 -3.54
C ALA A 135 -17.04 -34.86 -3.94
N ALA A 136 -16.85 -34.64 -5.23
CA ALA A 136 -16.05 -33.56 -5.80
C ALA A 136 -16.57 -32.18 -5.35
N HIS A 137 -17.89 -31.97 -5.42
CA HIS A 137 -18.50 -30.73 -4.95
C HIS A 137 -18.28 -30.51 -3.45
N ALA A 138 -18.45 -31.55 -2.62
CA ALA A 138 -18.21 -31.47 -1.19
C ALA A 138 -16.73 -31.18 -0.86
N PHE A 139 -15.79 -31.83 -1.56
CA PHE A 139 -14.35 -31.57 -1.45
C PHE A 139 -14.05 -30.11 -1.75
N VAL A 140 -14.51 -29.60 -2.91
CA VAL A 140 -14.27 -28.23 -3.34
C VAL A 140 -14.89 -27.24 -2.37
N THR A 141 -16.09 -27.49 -1.87
CA THR A 141 -16.78 -26.62 -0.90
C THR A 141 -16.01 -26.53 0.41
N GLN A 142 -15.62 -27.68 0.98
CA GLN A 142 -14.89 -27.72 2.25
C GLN A 142 -13.51 -27.07 2.13
N LEU A 143 -12.77 -27.41 1.07
CA LEU A 143 -11.45 -26.84 0.82
C LEU A 143 -11.53 -25.33 0.57
N THR A 144 -12.51 -24.86 -0.18
CA THR A 144 -12.74 -23.42 -0.38
C THR A 144 -13.07 -22.71 0.93
N SER A 145 -13.84 -23.35 1.82
CA SER A 145 -14.12 -22.80 3.16
C SER A 145 -12.87 -22.68 4.02
N ASP A 146 -11.98 -23.67 3.98
CA ASP A 146 -10.76 -23.64 4.79
C ASP A 146 -9.71 -22.69 4.21
N ILE A 147 -9.60 -22.60 2.88
CA ILE A 147 -8.83 -21.53 2.20
C ILE A 147 -9.36 -20.16 2.63
N TRP A 148 -10.68 -19.94 2.57
CA TRP A 148 -11.29 -18.66 2.94
C TRP A 148 -10.96 -18.25 4.37
N LYS A 149 -11.10 -19.16 5.35
CA LYS A 149 -10.78 -18.89 6.76
C LYS A 149 -9.33 -18.48 6.95
N GLU A 150 -8.39 -19.17 6.30
CA GLU A 150 -6.98 -18.84 6.41
C GLU A 150 -6.64 -17.53 5.69
N MET A 151 -7.24 -17.26 4.52
CA MET A 151 -7.06 -15.98 3.81
C MET A 151 -7.56 -14.80 4.64
N GLN A 152 -8.74 -14.91 5.28
CA GLN A 152 -9.27 -13.87 6.17
C GLN A 152 -8.31 -13.57 7.33
N ARG A 153 -7.72 -14.58 7.95
CA ARG A 153 -6.75 -14.43 9.05
C ARG A 153 -5.45 -13.73 8.65
N LEU A 154 -5.13 -13.71 7.36
CA LEU A 154 -3.91 -13.11 6.82
C LEU A 154 -4.14 -11.72 6.23
N THR A 155 -5.39 -11.24 6.23
CA THR A 155 -5.78 -9.93 5.71
C THR A 155 -6.33 -9.06 6.82
N VAL A 156 -6.16 -7.74 6.68
CA VAL A 156 -6.87 -6.81 7.56
C VAL A 156 -8.34 -6.86 7.18
N ASP A 157 -9.17 -7.44 8.04
CA ASP A 157 -10.59 -7.66 7.80
C ASP A 157 -11.42 -6.72 8.68
N ALA A 158 -12.14 -5.81 8.05
CA ALA A 158 -12.98 -4.80 8.70
C ALA A 158 -14.43 -4.93 8.20
N PRO A 159 -15.44 -4.69 9.05
CA PRO A 159 -16.85 -4.85 8.69
C PRO A 159 -17.33 -3.82 7.67
N ASP A 160 -16.71 -2.64 7.64
CA ASP A 160 -17.01 -1.52 6.75
C ASP A 160 -15.81 -0.58 6.60
N TRP A 161 -15.88 0.30 5.59
CA TRP A 161 -14.82 1.26 5.28
C TRP A 161 -14.61 2.30 6.38
N ASP A 162 -15.67 2.75 7.04
CA ASP A 162 -15.60 3.71 8.15
C ASP A 162 -14.72 3.12 9.27
N THR A 163 -14.96 1.87 9.68
CA THR A 163 -14.19 1.16 10.70
C THR A 163 -12.71 1.03 10.33
N PHE A 164 -12.43 0.61 9.09
CA PHE A 164 -11.05 0.51 8.58
C PHE A 164 -10.33 1.87 8.63
N HIS A 165 -11.00 2.92 8.16
CA HIS A 165 -10.46 4.26 8.12
C HIS A 165 -10.24 4.89 9.50
N ILE A 166 -11.11 4.60 10.46
CA ILE A 166 -10.93 5.00 11.86
C ILE A 166 -9.71 4.30 12.48
N ALA A 167 -9.53 3.00 12.21
CA ALA A 167 -8.34 2.29 12.66
C ALA A 167 -7.06 2.90 12.06
N GLU A 168 -7.08 3.26 10.78
CA GLU A 168 -5.97 3.92 10.08
C GLU A 168 -5.58 5.26 10.73
N ILE A 169 -6.55 6.17 10.93
CA ILE A 169 -6.27 7.48 11.55
C ILE A 169 -5.90 7.35 13.03
N THR A 170 -6.48 6.39 13.76
CA THR A 170 -6.12 6.11 15.16
C THR A 170 -4.65 5.69 15.26
N ARG A 171 -4.21 4.80 14.37
CA ARG A 171 -2.81 4.38 14.30
C ARG A 171 -1.90 5.55 13.96
N GLU A 172 -2.28 6.41 13.01
CA GLU A 172 -1.53 7.63 12.71
C GLU A 172 -1.45 8.58 13.91
N ILE A 173 -2.51 8.73 14.70
CA ILE A 173 -2.49 9.57 15.91
C ILE A 173 -1.53 8.99 16.96
N LEU A 174 -1.65 7.71 17.29
CA LEU A 174 -0.87 7.05 18.35
C LEU A 174 0.63 6.92 18.01
N TRP A 175 0.97 6.78 16.73
CA TRP A 175 2.36 6.70 16.26
C TRP A 175 2.86 8.00 15.60
N GLN A 176 2.05 9.06 15.57
CA GLN A 176 2.24 10.32 14.81
C GLN A 176 2.27 10.15 13.29
N THR A 177 2.82 9.06 12.77
CA THR A 177 2.78 8.69 11.35
C THR A 177 2.80 7.17 11.23
N ASP A 178 2.19 6.64 10.19
CA ASP A 178 2.18 5.20 9.92
C ASP A 178 3.59 4.59 9.87
N ASP A 179 4.55 5.33 9.29
CA ASP A 179 5.94 4.89 9.12
C ASP A 179 6.65 4.62 10.48
N ASN A 180 6.12 5.11 11.61
CA ASN A 180 6.69 4.89 12.94
C ASN A 180 6.24 3.57 13.59
N VAL A 181 5.23 2.88 13.05
CA VAL A 181 4.86 1.54 13.49
C VAL A 181 5.91 0.56 12.96
N PRO A 182 6.61 -0.22 13.80
CA PRO A 182 7.52 -1.25 13.30
C PRO A 182 6.77 -2.24 12.39
N LEU A 183 7.29 -2.49 11.19
CA LEU A 183 6.55 -3.24 10.15
C LEU A 183 6.12 -4.63 10.62
N LYS A 184 6.96 -5.29 11.43
CA LYS A 184 6.67 -6.60 12.04
C LYS A 184 5.39 -6.66 12.89
N PHE A 185 4.93 -5.51 13.39
CA PHE A 185 3.74 -5.37 14.23
C PHE A 185 2.60 -4.65 13.52
N TRP A 186 2.81 -4.19 12.29
CA TRP A 186 1.87 -3.31 11.60
C TRP A 186 0.51 -3.98 11.36
N PHE A 187 0.52 -5.26 10.97
CA PHE A 187 -0.70 -6.06 10.81
C PHE A 187 -1.45 -6.20 12.14
N ASP A 188 -0.77 -6.68 13.19
CA ASP A 188 -1.37 -6.93 14.49
C ASP A 188 -1.94 -5.65 15.11
N VAL A 189 -1.23 -4.51 15.01
CA VAL A 189 -1.73 -3.19 15.44
C VAL A 189 -3.00 -2.83 14.67
N THR A 190 -2.98 -2.98 13.35
CA THR A 190 -4.09 -2.53 12.50
C THR A 190 -5.33 -3.38 12.76
N GLN A 191 -5.22 -4.71 12.81
CA GLN A 191 -6.35 -5.59 13.12
C GLN A 191 -6.86 -5.35 14.55
N THR A 192 -5.98 -5.14 15.54
CA THR A 192 -6.41 -4.83 16.92
C THR A 192 -7.24 -3.54 16.99
N LEU A 193 -6.85 -2.52 16.23
CA LEU A 193 -7.61 -1.27 16.15
C LEU A 193 -8.93 -1.46 15.39
N VAL A 194 -8.94 -2.26 14.32
CA VAL A 194 -10.20 -2.65 13.66
C VAL A 194 -11.12 -3.36 14.64
N ASP A 195 -10.62 -4.31 15.42
CA ASP A 195 -11.39 -5.05 16.42
C ASP A 195 -11.88 -4.13 17.55
N LEU A 196 -11.13 -3.08 17.91
CA LEU A 196 -11.57 -2.04 18.85
C LEU A 196 -12.83 -1.34 18.34
N PHE A 197 -12.82 -0.90 17.08
CA PHE A 197 -13.91 -0.12 16.48
C PHE A 197 -15.03 -0.99 15.88
N SER A 198 -14.80 -2.29 15.69
CA SER A 198 -15.80 -3.26 15.17
C SER A 198 -16.77 -3.76 16.25
N GLN A 199 -16.53 -3.46 17.53
CA GLN A 199 -17.30 -3.98 18.67
C GLN A 199 -18.79 -3.58 18.60
N ARG A 200 -19.60 -4.44 17.99
CA ARG A 200 -21.07 -4.33 17.99
C ARG A 200 -21.71 -4.83 19.30
N SER A 201 -20.95 -5.43 20.23
CA SER A 201 -21.52 -6.17 21.36
C SER A 201 -21.02 -5.78 22.75
N ILE A 202 -20.19 -4.76 22.91
CA ILE A 202 -19.99 -4.13 24.22
C ILE A 202 -20.91 -2.93 24.22
N GLU A 203 -21.73 -2.84 25.26
CA GLU A 203 -22.66 -1.75 25.56
C GLU A 203 -22.18 -0.46 24.90
N ARG A 204 -22.88 -0.01 23.85
CA ARG A 204 -22.55 1.19 23.08
C ARG A 204 -22.17 2.31 24.06
N SER A 205 -20.87 2.49 24.27
CA SER A 205 -20.42 3.51 25.20
C SER A 205 -20.51 4.83 24.46
N ASN A 206 -20.98 5.86 25.15
CA ASN A 206 -21.04 7.19 24.57
C ASN A 206 -19.65 7.65 24.10
N SER A 207 -18.57 7.15 24.71
CA SER A 207 -17.18 7.42 24.31
C SER A 207 -16.82 6.80 22.96
N LEU A 208 -17.24 5.56 22.68
CA LEU A 208 -17.01 4.89 21.39
C LEU A 208 -17.73 5.63 20.26
N ASP A 209 -19.01 5.95 20.43
CA ASP A 209 -19.80 6.68 19.43
C ASP A 209 -19.22 8.10 19.18
N THR A 210 -18.77 8.77 20.24
CA THR A 210 -18.11 10.08 20.14
C THR A 210 -16.76 10.00 19.43
N ALA A 211 -15.93 9.01 19.77
CA ALA A 211 -14.65 8.77 19.10
C ALA A 211 -14.86 8.46 17.62
N HIS A 212 -15.82 7.59 17.30
CA HIS A 212 -16.17 7.24 15.92
C HIS A 212 -16.55 8.47 15.09
N ALA A 213 -17.50 9.28 15.58
CA ALA A 213 -17.97 10.47 14.87
C ALA A 213 -16.86 11.52 14.68
N SER A 214 -16.07 11.78 15.73
CA SER A 214 -15.01 12.80 15.69
C SER A 214 -13.81 12.37 14.84
N LEU A 215 -13.42 11.10 14.87
CA LEU A 215 -12.34 10.54 14.04
C LEU A 215 -12.71 10.55 12.55
N LEU A 216 -13.93 10.15 12.18
CA LEU A 216 -14.40 10.22 10.78
C LEU A 216 -14.43 11.65 10.26
N LYS A 217 -15.01 12.57 11.04
CA LYS A 217 -15.04 13.99 10.70
C LYS A 217 -13.63 14.55 10.50
N TYR A 218 -12.71 14.23 11.40
CA TYR A 218 -11.32 14.67 11.30
C TYR A 218 -10.63 14.11 10.06
N LEU A 219 -10.77 12.81 9.80
CA LEU A 219 -10.19 12.14 8.64
C LEU A 219 -10.73 12.71 7.32
N ALA A 220 -12.05 12.92 7.21
CA ALA A 220 -12.67 13.49 6.02
C ALA A 220 -12.14 14.91 5.75
N LEU A 221 -12.01 15.74 6.78
CA LEU A 221 -11.45 17.08 6.65
C LEU A 221 -9.96 17.07 6.25
N LEU A 222 -9.16 16.14 6.80
CA LEU A 222 -7.77 15.92 6.36
C LEU A 222 -7.69 15.57 4.87
N HIS A 223 -8.53 14.63 4.42
CA HIS A 223 -8.61 14.19 3.04
C HIS A 223 -8.92 15.38 2.10
N HIS A 224 -9.97 16.15 2.39
CA HIS A 224 -10.35 17.31 1.57
C HIS A 224 -9.36 18.48 1.66
N ALA A 225 -8.66 18.65 2.79
CA ALA A 225 -7.55 19.60 2.88
C ALA A 225 -6.26 19.09 2.20
N GLY A 226 -6.21 17.81 1.82
CA GLY A 226 -5.01 17.15 1.29
C GLY A 226 -3.84 17.21 2.28
N LEU A 227 -4.12 16.93 3.55
CA LEU A 227 -3.15 16.89 4.66
C LEU A 227 -3.13 15.49 5.26
N ARG A 228 -1.97 15.07 5.79
CA ARG A 228 -1.84 13.88 6.63
C ARG A 228 -1.77 14.29 8.10
N HIS A 229 -2.18 13.41 9.01
CA HIS A 229 -2.12 13.71 10.44
C HIS A 229 -0.68 14.02 10.87
N GLY A 230 0.28 13.17 10.50
CA GLY A 230 1.69 13.37 10.91
C GLY A 230 2.34 14.66 10.41
N ASP A 231 2.00 15.08 9.19
CA ASP A 231 2.47 16.37 8.65
C ASP A 231 1.88 17.53 9.47
N LEU A 232 0.59 17.46 9.78
CA LEU A 232 -0.10 18.47 10.58
C LEU A 232 0.43 18.52 12.01
N THR A 233 0.69 17.37 12.63
CA THR A 233 1.28 17.27 13.98
C THR A 233 2.66 17.90 14.05
N THR A 234 3.46 17.73 13.00
CA THR A 234 4.81 18.32 12.90
C THR A 234 4.76 19.84 12.69
N VAL A 235 3.84 20.32 11.84
CA VAL A 235 3.76 21.73 11.45
C VAL A 235 2.99 22.58 12.46
N ALA A 236 1.95 22.01 13.08
CA ALA A 236 1.06 22.67 14.03
C ALA A 236 0.82 21.75 15.23
N PRO A 237 1.76 21.63 16.18
CA PRO A 237 1.59 20.79 17.36
C PRO A 237 0.42 21.27 18.23
N LEU A 238 -0.23 20.34 18.95
CA LEU A 238 -1.28 20.71 19.90
C LEU A 238 -0.65 21.47 21.09
N PRO A 239 -1.25 22.57 21.57
CA PRO A 239 -0.76 23.26 22.76
C PRO A 239 -0.85 22.36 24.00
N ARG A 240 0.24 22.26 24.79
CA ARG A 240 0.29 21.43 26.01
C ARG A 240 -0.43 22.04 27.22
N GLU A 241 -0.77 23.32 27.19
CA GLU A 241 -1.49 24.00 28.28
C GLU A 241 -2.63 24.86 27.72
N ALA A 242 -3.82 24.75 28.33
CA ALA A 242 -5.00 25.56 27.99
C ALA A 242 -4.88 27.05 28.37
N ARG A 243 -3.73 27.49 28.90
CA ARG A 243 -3.44 28.90 29.14
C ARG A 243 -3.01 29.59 27.85
N SER A 244 -4.03 30.11 27.17
CA SER A 244 -4.08 31.37 26.42
C SER A 244 -2.86 31.77 25.57
N THR A 245 -3.13 32.06 24.29
CA THR A 245 -2.26 32.75 23.30
C THR A 245 -1.11 31.86 22.77
N THR A 246 -0.88 31.56 21.47
CA THR A 246 -1.21 32.28 20.25
C THR A 246 -0.97 31.32 19.04
N ILE A 247 -2.02 30.75 18.42
CA ILE A 247 -1.89 30.04 17.12
C ILE A 247 -1.44 31.03 16.00
N THR A 248 -1.50 32.34 16.26
CA THR A 248 -1.21 33.42 15.31
C THR A 248 0.21 34.00 15.34
N GLN A 249 1.11 33.65 16.28
CA GLN A 249 2.42 34.35 16.44
C GLN A 249 3.65 33.62 15.89
N TYR A 250 3.53 32.36 15.50
CA TYR A 250 4.66 31.57 14.95
C TYR A 250 4.64 31.25 13.44
N PRO A 251 3.69 31.71 12.60
CA PRO A 251 3.45 31.04 11.32
C PRO A 251 4.59 31.34 10.31
N LEU A 252 5.17 32.55 10.30
CA LEU A 252 6.18 32.95 9.29
C LEU A 252 7.54 32.28 9.53
N ASN A 253 8.01 32.24 10.78
CA ASN A 253 9.28 31.61 11.13
C ASN A 253 9.24 30.10 10.90
N HIS A 254 8.10 29.46 11.17
CA HIS A 254 7.89 28.03 10.87
C HIS A 254 7.87 27.77 9.36
N LEU A 255 7.15 28.59 8.59
CA LEU A 255 7.17 28.50 7.12
C LEU A 255 8.58 28.67 6.56
N ALA A 256 9.33 29.68 7.03
CA ALA A 256 10.72 29.92 6.64
C ALA A 256 11.64 28.76 7.03
N PHE A 257 11.46 28.19 8.22
CA PHE A 257 12.20 27.01 8.68
C PHE A 257 11.94 25.80 7.79
N TYR A 258 10.67 25.48 7.48
CA TYR A 258 10.34 24.34 6.62
C TYR A 258 10.73 24.57 5.16
N PHE A 259 10.69 25.82 4.68
CA PHE A 259 11.27 26.18 3.39
C PHE A 259 12.78 25.92 3.37
N ALA A 260 13.52 26.41 4.37
CA ALA A 260 14.96 26.17 4.48
C ALA A 260 15.27 24.67 4.62
N ALA A 261 14.46 23.93 5.37
CA ALA A 261 14.58 22.49 5.53
C ALA A 261 14.33 21.73 4.20
N ALA A 262 13.41 22.21 3.37
CA ALA A 262 13.10 21.59 2.09
C ALA A 262 14.12 21.93 0.99
N PHE A 263 14.63 23.17 0.93
CA PHE A 263 15.37 23.67 -0.24
C PHE A 263 16.80 24.15 0.03
N LEU A 264 17.13 24.52 1.27
CA LEU A 264 18.46 25.07 1.61
C LEU A 264 19.38 24.06 2.31
N ARG A 265 18.88 22.85 2.63
CA ARG A 265 19.72 21.78 3.17
C ARG A 265 20.69 21.27 2.10
N LEU A 266 21.94 21.02 2.50
CA LEU A 266 22.96 20.39 1.65
C LEU A 266 22.44 19.11 0.97
N ARG A 267 21.61 18.32 1.68
CA ARG A 267 20.93 17.15 1.13
C ARG A 267 20.10 17.45 -0.12
N PHE A 268 19.36 18.55 -0.14
CA PHE A 268 18.55 18.94 -1.30
C PHE A 268 19.44 19.44 -2.44
N LEU A 269 20.47 20.24 -2.13
CA LEU A 269 21.43 20.72 -3.12
C LEU A 269 22.13 19.56 -3.83
N LEU A 270 22.52 18.52 -3.09
CA LEU A 270 23.08 17.29 -3.65
C LEU A 270 22.04 16.42 -4.38
N PHE A 271 20.74 16.62 -4.12
CA PHE A 271 19.68 15.92 -4.84
C PHE A 271 19.29 16.62 -6.15
N LEU A 272 19.57 17.92 -6.29
CA LEU A 272 19.13 18.72 -7.42
C LEU A 272 19.55 18.16 -8.80
N PRO A 273 20.81 17.73 -9.03
CA PRO A 273 21.21 17.22 -10.35
C PRO A 273 20.41 15.98 -10.76
N VAL A 274 20.23 15.05 -9.83
CA VAL A 274 19.49 13.81 -10.09
C VAL A 274 17.97 14.04 -10.10
N LEU A 275 17.47 15.02 -9.34
CA LEU A 275 16.07 15.45 -9.41
C LEU A 275 15.74 16.00 -10.80
N ILE A 276 16.55 16.92 -11.34
CA ILE A 276 16.35 17.49 -12.68
C ILE A 276 16.23 16.38 -13.73
N LEU A 277 17.07 15.36 -13.62
CA LEU A 277 17.02 14.19 -14.51
C LEU A 277 15.70 13.40 -14.39
N HIS A 278 15.12 13.33 -13.19
CA HIS A 278 13.89 12.56 -12.90
C HIS A 278 12.60 13.36 -13.02
N VAL A 279 12.64 14.70 -13.10
CA VAL A 279 11.44 15.55 -13.25
C VAL A 279 10.55 15.11 -14.42
N PRO A 280 11.08 14.82 -15.63
CA PRO A 280 10.27 14.32 -16.74
C PRO A 280 9.55 13.02 -16.39
N ALA A 281 10.23 12.09 -15.71
CA ALA A 281 9.65 10.81 -15.30
C ALA A 281 8.48 11.01 -14.32
N TYR A 282 8.62 11.90 -13.34
CA TYR A 282 7.54 12.23 -12.43
C TYR A 282 6.35 12.89 -13.12
N LEU A 283 6.61 13.80 -14.05
CA LEU A 283 5.57 14.51 -14.78
C LEU A 283 4.79 13.54 -15.67
N VAL A 284 5.48 12.78 -16.50
CA VAL A 284 4.87 11.82 -17.44
C VAL A 284 4.12 10.72 -16.69
N GLY A 285 4.72 10.14 -15.64
CA GLY A 285 4.04 9.15 -14.80
C GLY A 285 2.79 9.71 -14.11
N SER A 286 2.84 10.96 -13.62
CA SER A 286 1.69 11.61 -12.99
C SER A 286 0.57 11.94 -13.99
N ILE A 287 0.92 12.38 -15.20
CA ILE A 287 -0.06 12.65 -16.26
C ILE A 287 -0.71 11.35 -16.73
N ALA A 288 0.08 10.30 -16.94
CA ALA A 288 -0.43 8.98 -17.34
C ALA A 288 -1.40 8.44 -16.30
N ALA A 289 -1.03 8.47 -15.01
CA ALA A 289 -1.92 8.01 -13.95
C ALA A 289 -3.23 8.79 -13.89
N ARG A 290 -3.21 10.12 -14.07
CA ARG A 290 -4.46 10.91 -14.05
C ARG A 290 -5.34 10.71 -15.28
N LYS A 291 -4.76 10.35 -16.43
CA LYS A 291 -5.50 10.26 -17.71
C LYS A 291 -5.90 8.84 -18.08
N LEU A 292 -5.15 7.85 -17.62
CA LEU A 292 -5.26 6.46 -18.06
C LEU A 292 -5.64 5.50 -16.94
N ALA A 293 -5.34 5.84 -15.67
CA ALA A 293 -5.75 4.98 -14.56
C ALA A 293 -7.25 5.13 -14.33
N ASP A 294 -7.89 4.00 -14.07
CA ASP A 294 -9.23 3.98 -13.51
C ASP A 294 -9.13 4.48 -12.05
N GLU A 295 -9.85 5.56 -11.72
CA GLU A 295 -9.89 6.11 -10.35
C GLU A 295 -10.42 5.09 -9.34
N GLY A 296 -11.16 4.09 -9.80
CA GLY A 296 -11.69 3.03 -8.95
C GLY A 296 -10.71 1.94 -8.56
N PHE A 297 -9.56 1.83 -9.23
CA PHE A 297 -8.58 0.80 -8.95
C PHE A 297 -7.22 1.43 -8.63
N GLU A 298 -6.88 1.48 -7.34
CA GLU A 298 -5.61 2.08 -6.86
C GLU A 298 -4.37 1.44 -7.49
N GLU A 299 -4.44 0.15 -7.80
CA GLU A 299 -3.38 -0.64 -8.46
C GLU A 299 -3.02 -0.04 -9.84
N SER A 300 -4.05 0.33 -10.63
CA SER A 300 -3.87 0.99 -11.92
C SER A 300 -3.07 2.30 -11.79
N ILE A 301 -3.32 3.08 -10.73
CA ILE A 301 -2.62 4.35 -10.50
C ILE A 301 -1.11 4.11 -10.31
N ALA A 302 -0.73 3.09 -9.54
CA ALA A 302 0.67 2.73 -9.34
C ALA A 302 1.29 2.20 -10.64
N GLN A 303 0.62 1.28 -11.33
CA GLN A 303 1.07 0.71 -12.60
C GLN A 303 1.39 1.78 -13.64
N PHE A 304 0.46 2.71 -13.90
CA PHE A 304 0.66 3.77 -14.89
C PHE A 304 1.82 4.70 -14.51
N LYS A 305 2.01 5.02 -13.22
CA LYS A 305 3.18 5.79 -12.77
C LYS A 305 4.48 5.04 -13.05
N VAL A 306 4.50 3.73 -12.82
CA VAL A 306 5.70 2.89 -12.94
C VAL A 306 6.06 2.68 -14.41
N ILE A 307 5.11 2.32 -15.25
CA ILE A 307 5.35 2.08 -16.68
C ILE A 307 5.82 3.36 -17.35
N PHE A 308 5.01 4.43 -17.28
CA PHE A 308 5.28 5.66 -18.01
C PHE A 308 6.41 6.49 -17.38
N GLY A 309 6.50 6.49 -16.04
CA GLY A 309 7.62 7.07 -15.33
C GLY A 309 8.92 6.30 -15.58
N GLY A 310 8.87 4.97 -15.59
CA GLY A 310 10.02 4.10 -15.85
C GLY A 310 10.56 4.24 -17.28
N ILE A 311 9.69 4.27 -18.29
CA ILE A 311 10.09 4.54 -19.68
C ILE A 311 10.78 5.91 -19.79
N SER A 312 10.17 6.94 -19.20
CA SER A 312 10.71 8.30 -19.23
C SER A 312 12.05 8.40 -18.52
N ALA A 313 12.21 7.73 -17.36
CA ALA A 313 13.48 7.65 -16.64
C ALA A 313 14.54 6.90 -17.47
N GLY A 314 14.18 5.79 -18.10
CA GLY A 314 15.04 5.02 -18.99
C GLY A 314 15.57 5.87 -20.16
N MET A 315 14.69 6.64 -20.81
CA MET A 315 15.09 7.57 -21.87
C MET A 315 16.04 8.67 -21.35
N ALA A 316 15.76 9.21 -20.16
CA ALA A 316 16.60 10.23 -19.53
C ALA A 316 18.01 9.67 -19.21
N TYR A 317 18.10 8.44 -18.68
CA TYR A 317 19.37 7.77 -18.44
C TYR A 317 20.13 7.46 -19.72
N ALA A 318 19.44 7.00 -20.76
CA ALA A 318 20.06 6.75 -22.07
C ALA A 318 20.64 8.04 -22.65
N ALA A 319 19.93 9.16 -22.56
CA ALA A 319 20.40 10.46 -23.03
C ALA A 319 21.65 10.93 -22.26
N VAL A 320 21.65 10.85 -20.93
CA VAL A 320 22.82 11.22 -20.10
C VAL A 320 24.01 10.33 -20.39
N THR A 321 23.79 9.02 -20.53
CA THR A 321 24.84 8.06 -20.84
C THR A 321 25.46 8.32 -22.21
N TYR A 322 24.61 8.59 -23.22
CA TYR A 322 25.07 8.96 -24.54
C TYR A 322 25.88 10.27 -24.52
N ALA A 323 25.39 11.30 -23.81
CA ALA A 323 26.09 12.57 -23.68
C ALA A 323 27.45 12.41 -22.97
N ALA A 324 27.50 11.65 -21.88
CA ALA A 324 28.74 11.35 -21.16
C ALA A 324 29.74 10.59 -22.05
N GLY A 325 29.28 9.58 -22.79
CA GLY A 325 30.12 8.84 -23.74
C GLY A 325 30.64 9.73 -24.88
N SER A 326 29.80 10.62 -25.41
CA SER A 326 30.20 11.58 -26.45
C SER A 326 31.24 12.59 -25.95
N TRP A 327 31.06 13.11 -24.74
CA TRP A 327 32.02 14.01 -24.10
C TRP A 327 33.36 13.33 -23.82
N LEU A 328 33.35 12.09 -23.34
CA LEU A 328 34.59 11.33 -23.12
C LEU A 328 35.36 11.11 -24.44
N LYS A 329 34.65 10.86 -25.55
CA LYS A 329 35.26 10.76 -26.90
C LYS A 329 35.89 12.09 -27.33
N SER A 330 35.21 13.22 -27.13
CA SER A 330 35.73 14.52 -27.56
C SER A 330 36.95 14.95 -26.75
N VAL A 331 36.95 14.70 -25.44
CA VAL A 331 38.12 14.95 -24.57
C VAL A 331 39.30 14.06 -24.96
N GLY A 332 39.05 12.77 -25.22
CA GLY A 332 40.09 11.84 -25.68
C GLY A 332 40.69 12.21 -27.05
N ALA A 333 39.87 12.74 -27.97
CA ALA A 333 40.31 13.16 -29.30
C ALA A 333 41.10 14.48 -29.31
N SER A 334 40.88 15.35 -28.31
CA SER A 334 41.52 16.68 -28.24
C SER A 334 42.95 16.69 -27.67
N GLY A 335 43.45 15.55 -27.17
CA GLY A 335 44.86 15.39 -26.77
C GLY A 335 45.37 16.30 -25.63
N SER A 336 44.50 17.01 -24.89
CA SER A 336 44.92 17.96 -23.84
C SER A 336 45.46 17.22 -22.59
N PRO A 337 46.78 17.26 -22.30
CA PRO A 337 47.40 16.41 -21.28
C PRO A 337 47.15 16.86 -19.82
N GLY A 338 46.44 17.98 -19.61
CA GLY A 338 46.40 18.68 -18.33
C GLY A 338 45.10 18.55 -17.52
N SER A 339 44.00 18.03 -18.09
CA SER A 339 42.72 18.02 -17.36
C SER A 339 42.61 16.85 -16.38
N PHE A 340 42.09 17.11 -15.18
CA PHE A 340 41.74 16.09 -14.18
C PHE A 340 40.87 14.96 -14.77
N ALA A 341 40.05 15.28 -15.78
CA ALA A 341 39.25 14.32 -16.53
C ALA A 341 40.09 13.26 -17.26
N VAL A 342 41.22 13.63 -17.88
CA VAL A 342 42.11 12.67 -18.58
C VAL A 342 42.80 11.72 -17.59
N LYS A 343 43.16 12.20 -16.39
CA LYS A 343 43.73 11.35 -15.33
C LYS A 343 42.69 10.43 -14.68
N ALA A 344 41.45 10.89 -14.47
CA ALA A 344 40.36 10.07 -13.98
C ALA A 344 39.94 8.98 -15.00
N VAL A 345 39.97 9.30 -16.29
CA VAL A 345 39.76 8.35 -17.39
C VAL A 345 40.90 7.33 -17.49
N GLY A 346 42.14 7.71 -17.16
CA GLY A 346 43.28 6.80 -17.06
C GLY A 346 43.23 5.84 -15.86
N LEU A 347 42.64 6.28 -14.73
CA LEU A 347 42.50 5.48 -13.50
C LEU A 347 41.35 4.47 -13.54
N LEU A 348 40.30 4.72 -14.34
CA LEU A 348 39.17 3.80 -14.53
C LEU A 348 39.41 2.69 -15.58
N GLY A 349 40.67 2.53 -16.01
CA GLY A 349 41.05 1.58 -17.05
C GLY A 349 40.70 2.12 -18.42
N SER A 350 41.72 2.50 -19.18
CA SER A 350 41.67 2.99 -20.57
C SER A 350 40.50 2.44 -21.42
N PRO A 351 39.36 3.14 -21.57
CA PRO A 351 38.15 2.57 -22.19
C PRO A 351 37.77 3.23 -23.52
N LEU A 352 38.70 3.89 -24.23
CA LEU A 352 38.35 4.72 -25.39
C LEU A 352 39.27 4.57 -26.61
N ARG A 353 39.81 3.38 -26.84
CA ARG A 353 40.17 2.97 -28.22
C ARG A 353 38.93 2.41 -28.91
N LEU A 354 37.88 3.24 -29.02
CA LEU A 354 36.75 2.91 -29.87
C LEU A 354 37.20 3.06 -31.32
N THR A 355 37.22 1.90 -31.99
CA THR A 355 37.44 1.69 -33.43
C THR A 355 38.83 2.10 -33.95
N ASP A 356 39.85 1.34 -33.57
CA ASP A 356 40.89 1.06 -34.57
C ASP A 356 40.40 -0.13 -35.40
N GLY A 357 40.26 0.04 -36.71
CA GLY A 357 39.77 -0.99 -37.64
C GLY A 357 40.70 -2.20 -37.77
N SER A 358 41.78 -2.25 -36.97
CA SER A 358 42.82 -3.25 -36.92
C SER A 358 42.51 -4.46 -36.02
N GLN A 359 41.50 -4.39 -35.14
CA GLN A 359 41.10 -5.52 -34.28
C GLN A 359 39.80 -6.12 -34.81
N GLY A 360 39.81 -7.44 -35.07
CA GLY A 360 38.68 -8.19 -35.62
C GLY A 360 37.42 -8.19 -34.74
N TRP A 361 36.56 -9.19 -34.95
CA TRP A 361 35.26 -9.30 -34.25
C TRP A 361 35.38 -9.29 -32.71
N GLU A 362 36.47 -9.84 -32.15
CA GLU A 362 36.75 -9.86 -30.71
C GLU A 362 36.98 -8.46 -30.12
N GLY A 363 37.70 -7.58 -30.84
CA GLY A 363 37.94 -6.20 -30.40
C GLY A 363 36.66 -5.36 -30.39
N ARG A 364 35.78 -5.58 -31.38
CA ARG A 364 34.45 -4.97 -31.42
C ARG A 364 33.55 -5.48 -30.30
N ALA A 365 33.55 -6.79 -30.04
CA ALA A 365 32.78 -7.39 -28.96
C ALA A 365 33.23 -6.87 -27.59
N ARG A 366 34.55 -6.78 -27.35
CA ARG A 366 35.12 -6.23 -26.12
C ARG A 366 34.74 -4.76 -25.91
N GLY A 367 34.86 -3.93 -26.96
CA GLY A 367 34.43 -2.53 -26.90
C GLY A 367 32.94 -2.36 -26.60
N LEU A 368 32.08 -3.21 -27.17
CA LEU A 368 30.65 -3.23 -26.85
C LEU A 368 30.39 -3.60 -25.39
N ILE A 369 31.05 -4.62 -24.86
CA ILE A 369 30.92 -5.03 -23.46
C ILE A 369 31.38 -3.93 -22.51
N GLU A 370 32.52 -3.28 -22.80
CA GLU A 370 33.05 -2.18 -21.99
C GLU A 370 32.10 -0.97 -21.99
N THR A 371 31.57 -0.57 -23.16
CA THR A 371 30.58 0.52 -23.24
C THR A 371 29.27 0.19 -22.54
N ALA A 372 28.76 -1.04 -22.69
CA ALA A 372 27.56 -1.50 -21.99
C ALA A 372 27.76 -1.54 -20.47
N SER A 373 28.95 -1.96 -20.01
CA SER A 373 29.30 -2.00 -18.58
C SER A 373 29.38 -0.60 -17.99
N LEU A 374 29.99 0.36 -18.69
CA LEU A 374 30.04 1.76 -18.26
C LEU A 374 28.64 2.39 -18.24
N ALA A 375 27.83 2.14 -19.27
CA ALA A 375 26.45 2.60 -19.35
C ALA A 375 25.60 2.07 -18.19
N TYR A 376 25.75 0.77 -17.89
CA TYR A 376 25.11 0.13 -16.75
C TYR A 376 25.56 0.75 -15.43
N ALA A 377 26.87 0.88 -15.20
CA ALA A 377 27.41 1.44 -13.96
C ALA A 377 26.96 2.89 -13.73
N LEU A 378 26.92 3.72 -14.77
CA LEU A 378 26.45 5.10 -14.70
C LEU A 378 24.95 5.15 -14.39
N THR A 379 24.14 4.38 -15.11
CA THR A 379 22.69 4.31 -14.90
C THR A 379 22.37 3.83 -13.49
N TRP A 380 23.03 2.74 -13.05
CA TRP A 380 22.90 2.22 -11.70
C TRP A 380 23.31 3.24 -10.63
N GLY A 381 24.43 3.95 -10.85
CA GLY A 381 24.90 5.01 -9.95
C GLY A 381 23.90 6.15 -9.81
N LEU A 382 23.33 6.64 -10.94
CA LEU A 382 22.31 7.69 -10.95
C LEU A 382 21.01 7.23 -10.27
N ALA A 383 20.55 6.02 -10.56
CA ALA A 383 19.36 5.45 -9.93
C ALA A 383 19.55 5.29 -8.42
N LYS A 384 20.68 4.74 -7.96
CA LYS A 384 20.96 4.60 -6.52
C LYS A 384 21.18 5.95 -5.84
N TRP A 385 21.75 6.95 -6.52
CA TRP A 385 21.86 8.32 -6.00
C TRP A 385 20.47 8.92 -5.78
N HIS A 386 19.59 8.78 -6.75
CA HIS A 386 18.20 9.19 -6.66
C HIS A 386 17.48 8.54 -5.46
N THR A 387 17.44 7.20 -5.42
CA THR A 387 16.68 6.42 -4.42
C THR A 387 17.14 6.72 -3.00
N ARG A 388 18.44 6.96 -2.78
CA ARG A 388 18.97 7.32 -1.45
C ARG A 388 18.50 8.69 -0.96
N LEU A 389 18.29 9.65 -1.86
CA LEU A 389 17.99 11.02 -1.48
C LEU A 389 16.50 11.36 -1.56
N VAL A 390 15.74 10.71 -2.44
CA VAL A 390 14.34 11.06 -2.74
C VAL A 390 13.43 11.04 -1.52
N VAL A 391 13.47 10.00 -0.68
CA VAL A 391 12.51 9.81 0.42
C VAL A 391 12.51 10.98 1.41
N GLY A 392 13.68 11.39 1.90
CA GLY A 392 13.76 12.48 2.88
C GLY A 392 13.57 13.87 2.27
N ASN A 393 13.94 14.06 1.00
CA ASN A 393 13.60 15.30 0.28
C ASN A 393 12.09 15.41 0.05
N TYR A 394 11.44 14.30 -0.31
CA TYR A 394 9.99 14.21 -0.45
C TYR A 394 9.26 14.49 0.86
N LYS A 395 9.72 13.92 1.99
CA LYS A 395 9.18 14.23 3.33
C LYS A 395 9.33 15.72 3.67
N SER A 396 10.49 16.30 3.42
CA SER A 396 10.73 17.73 3.68
C SER A 396 9.84 18.62 2.80
N PHE A 397 9.65 18.25 1.54
CA PHE A 397 8.73 18.93 0.62
C PHE A 397 7.27 18.83 1.08
N LYS A 398 6.81 17.67 1.55
CA LYS A 398 5.47 17.49 2.12
C LYS A 398 5.22 18.37 3.34
N LEU A 399 6.19 18.42 4.26
CA LEU A 399 6.14 19.32 5.42
C LEU A 399 6.11 20.79 5.01
N PHE A 400 6.88 21.19 3.99
CA PHE A 400 6.79 22.54 3.43
C PHE A 400 5.40 22.84 2.88
N ILE A 401 4.81 21.96 2.06
CA ILE A 401 3.45 22.14 1.53
C ILE A 401 2.41 22.20 2.65
N ALA A 402 2.51 21.34 3.67
CA ALA A 402 1.64 21.37 4.84
C ALA A 402 1.80 22.70 5.60
N SER A 403 3.02 23.19 5.78
CA SER A 403 3.29 24.50 6.40
C SER A 403 2.69 25.66 5.61
N LEU A 404 2.77 25.63 4.27
CA LEU A 404 2.15 26.63 3.42
C LEU A 404 0.61 26.63 3.56
N LYS A 405 0.01 25.44 3.61
CA LYS A 405 -1.44 25.27 3.81
C LYS A 405 -1.89 25.81 5.17
N VAL A 406 -1.22 25.39 6.24
CA VAL A 406 -1.53 25.84 7.60
C VAL A 406 -1.33 27.35 7.72
N PHE A 407 -0.18 27.87 7.27
CA PHE A 407 0.14 29.29 7.26
C PHE A 407 -0.93 30.10 6.52
N GLY A 408 -1.25 29.71 5.28
CA GLY A 408 -2.25 30.40 4.45
C GLY A 408 -3.65 30.36 5.07
N GLY A 409 -4.07 29.23 5.63
CA GLY A 409 -5.37 29.11 6.30
C GLY A 409 -5.50 29.93 7.59
N LEU A 410 -4.39 30.13 8.31
CA LEU A 410 -4.36 30.95 9.53
C LEU A 410 -4.28 32.46 9.25
N LEU A 411 -3.66 32.87 8.14
CA LEU A 411 -3.63 34.27 7.70
C LEU A 411 -4.99 34.77 7.20
N LEU A 412 -5.82 33.88 6.64
CA LEU A 412 -7.15 34.25 6.17
C LEU A 412 -8.06 34.67 7.35
N PRO A 413 -8.93 35.68 7.13
CA PRO A 413 -9.92 36.06 8.13
C PRO A 413 -10.83 34.87 8.45
N ILE A 414 -11.37 34.81 9.67
CA ILE A 414 -12.20 33.70 10.14
C ILE A 414 -13.40 33.47 9.19
N SER A 415 -13.97 34.55 8.64
CA SER A 415 -15.07 34.51 7.66
C SER A 415 -14.73 33.81 6.33
N ALA A 416 -13.45 33.65 5.99
CA ALA A 416 -13.02 32.92 4.80
C ALA A 416 -12.94 31.40 5.02
N SER A 417 -13.00 30.93 6.27
CA SER A 417 -13.09 29.51 6.58
C SER A 417 -14.48 28.96 6.30
N VAL A 418 -14.59 27.67 6.01
CA VAL A 418 -15.90 27.03 5.79
C VAL A 418 -16.68 27.02 7.12
N PRO A 419 -17.87 27.63 7.18
CA PRO A 419 -18.72 27.61 8.37
C PRO A 419 -19.12 26.20 8.78
N VAL A 420 -19.32 25.98 10.09
CA VAL A 420 -19.61 24.65 10.66
C VAL A 420 -20.88 24.02 10.06
N ASP A 421 -21.91 24.83 9.80
CA ASP A 421 -23.17 24.44 9.16
C ASP A 421 -22.99 23.95 7.71
N ARG A 422 -21.88 24.31 7.05
CA ARG A 422 -21.57 23.91 5.67
C ARG A 422 -20.50 22.83 5.58
N LEU A 423 -20.12 22.21 6.70
CA LEU A 423 -19.16 21.10 6.72
C LEU A 423 -19.78 19.75 6.34
N GLY A 424 -21.10 19.63 6.29
CA GLY A 424 -21.81 18.39 5.95
C GLY A 424 -21.28 17.67 4.71
N PRO A 425 -21.06 18.37 3.57
CA PRO A 425 -20.48 17.76 2.37
C PRO A 425 -19.05 17.22 2.53
N PHE A 426 -18.31 17.65 3.56
CA PHE A 426 -16.94 17.22 3.87
C PHE A 426 -16.89 16.24 5.06
N ALA A 427 -18.03 15.72 5.50
CA ALA A 427 -18.12 14.88 6.71
C ALA A 427 -17.69 13.42 6.47
N ARG A 428 -17.57 12.99 5.21
CA ARG A 428 -17.14 11.63 4.84
C ARG A 428 -16.15 11.64 3.69
N ARG A 429 -15.23 10.67 3.71
CA ARG A 429 -14.37 10.33 2.57
C ARG A 429 -15.19 9.50 1.58
N PRO A 430 -14.94 9.60 0.26
CA PRO A 430 -15.53 8.68 -0.71
C PRO A 430 -15.04 7.26 -0.46
N ASP A 431 -15.98 6.31 -0.43
CA ASP A 431 -15.65 4.89 -0.36
C ASP A 431 -14.99 4.43 -1.68
N PRO A 432 -14.06 3.46 -1.63
CA PRO A 432 -13.61 2.75 -2.82
C PRO A 432 -14.79 2.16 -3.58
N PRO A 433 -14.76 2.13 -4.92
CA PRO A 433 -15.86 1.59 -5.68
C PRO A 433 -16.02 0.10 -5.40
N ARG A 434 -17.28 -0.33 -5.44
CA ARG A 434 -17.61 -1.75 -5.28
C ARG A 434 -16.97 -2.55 -6.40
N ASN A 435 -16.39 -3.69 -6.02
CA ASN A 435 -15.89 -4.65 -6.98
C ASN A 435 -17.06 -5.09 -7.91
N PRO A 436 -16.99 -4.84 -9.23
CA PRO A 436 -18.09 -5.12 -10.15
C PRO A 436 -18.32 -6.62 -10.40
N TRP A 437 -17.36 -7.46 -10.00
CA TRP A 437 -17.41 -8.91 -10.17
C TRP A 437 -17.98 -9.65 -8.95
N ILE A 438 -18.22 -8.94 -7.83
CA ILE A 438 -18.85 -9.51 -6.64
C ILE A 438 -20.37 -9.30 -6.69
N LYS A 439 -21.13 -10.39 -6.52
CA LYS A 439 -22.57 -10.31 -6.28
C LYS A 439 -22.80 -9.88 -4.83
N TYR A 440 -23.40 -8.71 -4.63
CA TYR A 440 -23.79 -8.23 -3.31
C TYR A 440 -25.21 -8.68 -2.98
N PRO A 441 -25.52 -9.01 -1.71
CA PRO A 441 -26.89 -9.25 -1.28
C PRO A 441 -27.76 -8.03 -1.63
N THR A 442 -28.83 -8.24 -2.38
CA THR A 442 -29.86 -7.21 -2.58
C THR A 442 -30.57 -7.00 -1.24
N SER A 443 -30.64 -5.75 -0.80
CA SER A 443 -31.36 -5.35 0.40
C SER A 443 -32.87 -5.37 0.16
N GLU A 444 -33.47 -6.56 0.08
CA GLU A 444 -34.91 -6.76 0.33
C GLU A 444 -35.09 -8.04 1.18
N PRO A 445 -35.83 -7.98 2.30
CA PRO A 445 -36.35 -9.19 2.91
C PRO A 445 -37.55 -9.65 2.08
N ASP A 446 -37.41 -10.80 1.41
CA ASP A 446 -38.52 -11.47 0.71
C ASP A 446 -39.59 -11.90 1.72
N ALA A 447 -40.48 -10.98 2.05
CA ALA A 447 -41.79 -11.31 2.58
C ALA A 447 -42.66 -11.75 1.41
N ARG A 448 -42.67 -13.06 1.12
CA ARG A 448 -43.88 -13.85 0.77
C ARG A 448 -43.54 -15.31 0.47
N ASN A 449 -43.93 -16.17 1.42
CA ASN A 449 -44.44 -17.49 1.12
C ASN A 449 -45.55 -17.41 0.06
N GLY A 450 -45.56 -18.30 -0.92
CA GLY A 450 -46.75 -18.56 -1.74
C GLY A 450 -46.49 -19.16 -3.13
N HIS A 451 -46.55 -20.49 -3.19
CA HIS A 451 -46.99 -21.33 -4.31
C HIS A 451 -46.33 -21.24 -5.71
N ALA A 452 -45.89 -22.41 -6.16
CA ALA A 452 -45.62 -22.75 -7.55
C ALA A 452 -46.85 -22.57 -8.45
N ASN A 453 -46.66 -21.94 -9.61
CA ASN A 453 -47.16 -22.46 -10.90
C ASN A 453 -46.62 -21.69 -12.11
N GLY A 454 -46.09 -22.46 -13.08
CA GLY A 454 -46.32 -22.38 -14.53
C GLY A 454 -46.26 -21.06 -15.32
N ASN A 455 -45.30 -21.05 -16.28
CA ASN A 455 -45.35 -20.46 -17.63
C ASN A 455 -45.67 -18.98 -17.85
N GLY A 456 -44.76 -18.29 -18.54
CA GLY A 456 -45.13 -17.18 -19.44
C GLY A 456 -44.15 -16.01 -19.53
N HIS A 457 -43.49 -15.93 -20.68
CA HIS A 457 -42.98 -14.73 -21.35
C HIS A 457 -42.04 -13.76 -20.63
N ALA A 458 -40.81 -13.73 -21.17
CA ALA A 458 -39.90 -12.60 -21.12
C ALA A 458 -40.61 -11.33 -21.63
N ASN A 459 -40.75 -10.34 -20.75
CA ASN A 459 -40.98 -8.98 -21.16
C ASN A 459 -40.05 -8.07 -20.36
N GLY A 460 -39.18 -7.38 -21.10
CA GLY A 460 -38.22 -6.44 -20.54
C GLY A 460 -38.93 -5.29 -19.85
N SER A 461 -38.70 -5.17 -18.54
CA SER A 461 -38.89 -3.93 -17.81
C SER A 461 -37.63 -3.75 -16.96
N SER A 462 -36.70 -2.95 -17.49
CA SER A 462 -35.60 -2.40 -16.71
C SER A 462 -36.20 -1.45 -15.66
N LYS A 463 -36.63 -1.99 -14.53
CA LYS A 463 -36.78 -1.19 -13.32
C LYS A 463 -35.38 -0.98 -12.77
N THR A 464 -34.84 0.19 -13.07
CA THR A 464 -33.68 0.79 -12.39
C THR A 464 -33.87 0.65 -10.89
N THR A 465 -33.19 -0.33 -10.30
CA THR A 465 -32.92 -0.38 -8.86
C THR A 465 -32.16 0.90 -8.54
N GLU A 466 -32.73 1.77 -7.72
CA GLU A 466 -32.05 2.96 -7.24
C GLU A 466 -30.78 2.53 -6.50
N GLU A 467 -29.64 2.77 -7.16
CA GLU A 467 -28.31 2.68 -6.58
C GLU A 467 -28.29 3.51 -5.29
N PRO A 468 -27.76 3.01 -4.16
CA PRO A 468 -27.67 3.81 -2.94
C PRO A 468 -26.94 5.10 -3.30
N ALA A 469 -27.60 6.23 -3.06
CA ALA A 469 -27.17 7.55 -3.54
C ALA A 469 -25.66 7.72 -3.36
N VAL A 470 -24.92 7.73 -4.48
CA VAL A 470 -23.50 8.08 -4.49
C VAL A 470 -23.41 9.45 -3.80
N LEU A 471 -22.86 9.46 -2.59
CA LEU A 471 -22.63 10.70 -1.84
C LEU A 471 -21.82 11.62 -2.75
N GLN A 472 -22.48 12.67 -3.26
CA GLN A 472 -21.87 13.59 -4.20
C GLN A 472 -20.61 14.17 -3.55
N THR A 473 -19.45 13.91 -4.16
CA THR A 473 -18.19 14.49 -3.70
C THR A 473 -18.35 16.02 -3.69
N PRO A 474 -18.00 16.70 -2.58
CA PRO A 474 -18.15 18.13 -2.51
C PRO A 474 -17.34 18.82 -3.60
N SER A 475 -17.86 19.92 -4.14
CA SER A 475 -17.13 20.74 -5.11
C SER A 475 -15.72 21.11 -4.58
N PRO A 476 -14.68 21.13 -5.44
CA PRO A 476 -13.32 21.38 -5.03
C PRO A 476 -13.21 22.68 -4.21
N THR A 477 -12.82 22.54 -2.95
CA THR A 477 -12.63 23.68 -2.05
C THR A 477 -11.14 23.93 -1.86
N LEU A 478 -10.76 25.22 -1.82
CA LEU A 478 -9.38 25.60 -1.55
C LEU A 478 -8.95 25.04 -0.19
N PRO A 479 -7.86 24.25 -0.11
CA PRO A 479 -7.42 23.59 1.12
C PRO A 479 -7.29 24.53 2.33
N PHE A 480 -6.87 25.78 2.09
CA PHE A 480 -6.68 26.81 3.11
C PHE A 480 -7.98 27.14 3.88
N LYS A 481 -9.15 27.01 3.26
CA LYS A 481 -10.45 27.30 3.89
C LYS A 481 -10.87 26.25 4.92
N LEU A 482 -10.30 25.04 4.84
CA LEU A 482 -10.61 23.93 5.74
C LEU A 482 -9.66 23.83 6.94
N ILE A 483 -8.58 24.62 6.98
CA ILE A 483 -7.54 24.51 8.01
C ILE A 483 -8.08 24.71 9.43
N ARG A 484 -8.91 25.74 9.66
CA ARG A 484 -9.49 25.98 10.99
C ARG A 484 -10.43 24.84 11.41
N PRO A 485 -11.39 24.38 10.56
CA PRO A 485 -12.16 23.16 10.82
C PRO A 485 -11.29 21.93 11.10
N VAL A 486 -10.22 21.70 10.32
CA VAL A 486 -9.29 20.58 10.52
C VAL A 486 -8.63 20.64 11.90
N LEU A 487 -8.14 21.80 12.31
CA LEU A 487 -7.49 21.98 13.62
C LEU A 487 -8.47 21.76 14.77
N ALA A 488 -9.71 22.25 14.64
CA ALA A 488 -10.77 22.03 15.63
C ALA A 488 -11.16 20.54 15.72
N ALA A 489 -11.41 19.90 14.57
CA ALA A 489 -11.74 18.48 14.50
C ALA A 489 -10.60 17.58 15.02
N ARG A 490 -9.34 17.98 14.81
CA ARG A 490 -8.19 17.28 15.40
C ARG A 490 -8.25 17.29 16.93
N ALA A 491 -8.48 18.44 17.54
CA ALA A 491 -8.54 18.55 19.00
C ALA A 491 -9.66 17.66 19.57
N GLU A 492 -10.83 17.69 18.94
CA GLU A 492 -11.98 16.85 19.28
C GLU A 492 -11.66 15.34 19.15
N ALA A 493 -11.12 14.93 18.00
CA ALA A 493 -10.81 13.53 17.68
C ALA A 493 -9.71 12.94 18.58
N VAL A 494 -8.67 13.72 18.88
CA VAL A 494 -7.60 13.29 19.78
C VAL A 494 -8.13 13.16 21.21
N SER A 495 -8.99 14.08 21.65
CA SER A 495 -9.58 14.07 22.99
C SER A 495 -10.52 12.88 23.20
N SER A 496 -11.41 12.63 22.24
CA SER A 496 -12.37 11.52 22.28
C SER A 496 -11.68 10.17 22.20
N LEU A 497 -10.63 10.03 21.38
CA LEU A 497 -9.81 8.82 21.31
C LEU A 497 -9.09 8.55 22.64
N ALA A 498 -8.50 9.57 23.26
CA ALA A 498 -7.85 9.42 24.55
C ALA A 498 -8.83 8.95 25.63
N ALA A 499 -10.05 9.52 25.66
CA ALA A 499 -11.10 9.09 26.59
C ALA A 499 -11.53 7.63 26.35
N LEU A 500 -11.75 7.24 25.09
CA LEU A 500 -12.10 5.85 24.73
C LEU A 500 -11.03 4.85 25.17
N LEU A 501 -9.74 5.16 24.94
CA LEU A 501 -8.64 4.27 25.30
C LEU A 501 -8.49 4.12 26.82
N GLN A 502 -8.71 5.20 27.59
CA GLN A 502 -8.72 5.13 29.05
C GLN A 502 -9.87 4.26 29.57
N GLU A 503 -11.08 4.46 29.04
CA GLU A 503 -12.26 3.65 29.40
C GLU A 503 -12.05 2.18 29.06
N THR A 504 -11.54 1.89 27.86
CA THR A 504 -11.25 0.54 27.40
C THR A 504 -10.18 -0.14 28.26
N GLY A 505 -9.11 0.59 28.60
CA GLY A 505 -8.04 0.10 29.46
C GLY A 505 -8.52 -0.23 30.87
N ALA A 506 -9.42 0.60 31.43
CA ALA A 506 -10.01 0.36 32.74
C ALA A 506 -11.00 -0.82 32.73
N ALA A 507 -11.83 -0.94 31.70
CA ALA A 507 -12.88 -1.96 31.61
C ALA A 507 -12.33 -3.39 31.39
N ARG A 508 -11.13 -3.52 30.81
CA ARG A 508 -10.60 -4.82 30.35
C ARG A 508 -9.18 -5.11 30.85
N GLN A 509 -8.88 -4.64 32.05
CA GLN A 509 -7.56 -4.82 32.66
C GLN A 509 -7.12 -6.30 32.72
N ASP A 510 -8.08 -7.24 32.78
CA ASP A 510 -7.84 -8.68 32.85
C ASP A 510 -7.88 -9.40 31.48
N GLU A 511 -8.55 -8.83 30.47
CA GLU A 511 -8.70 -9.45 29.13
C GLU A 511 -7.64 -8.98 28.12
N LEU A 512 -7.10 -7.78 28.29
CA LEU A 512 -6.13 -7.14 27.37
C LEU A 512 -4.68 -7.58 27.63
N SER A 513 -4.46 -8.88 27.81
CA SER A 513 -3.16 -9.46 28.20
C SER A 513 -2.09 -9.43 27.08
N GLY A 514 -2.49 -9.20 25.82
CA GLY A 514 -1.60 -9.16 24.68
C GLY A 514 -0.64 -7.96 24.69
N ASP A 515 0.62 -8.18 24.33
CA ASP A 515 1.66 -7.14 24.28
C ASP A 515 1.26 -5.94 23.41
N MET A 516 0.43 -6.16 22.40
CA MET A 516 -0.05 -5.10 21.52
C MET A 516 -1.02 -4.13 22.20
N TRP A 517 -1.95 -4.67 23.00
CA TRP A 517 -2.89 -3.84 23.77
C TRP A 517 -2.16 -2.98 24.79
N LYS A 518 -1.14 -3.53 25.45
CA LYS A 518 -0.30 -2.76 26.38
C LYS A 518 0.38 -1.58 25.69
N GLU A 519 0.91 -1.76 24.48
CA GLU A 519 1.54 -0.67 23.73
C GLU A 519 0.52 0.37 23.25
N ILE A 520 -0.67 -0.05 22.78
CA ILE A 520 -1.76 0.86 22.39
C ILE A 520 -2.22 1.71 23.59
N LEU A 521 -2.48 1.08 24.74
CA LEU A 521 -2.89 1.78 25.96
C LEU A 521 -1.79 2.72 26.47
N ARG A 522 -0.52 2.28 26.49
CA ARG A 522 0.61 3.13 26.87
C ARG A 522 0.72 4.39 25.99
N ARG A 523 0.43 4.26 24.70
CA ARG A 523 0.36 5.40 23.76
C ARG A 523 -0.88 6.27 24.01
N GLY A 524 -2.02 5.65 24.30
CA GLY A 524 -3.24 6.35 24.74
C GLY A 524 -3.01 7.21 25.98
N ASP A 525 -2.31 6.68 26.99
CA ASP A 525 -1.95 7.43 28.20
C ASP A 525 -1.02 8.61 27.89
N SER A 526 -0.06 8.42 26.99
CA SER A 526 0.81 9.51 26.52
C SER A 526 0.01 10.58 25.79
N LEU A 527 -0.99 10.18 25.00
CA LEU A 527 -1.88 11.08 24.27
C LEU A 527 -2.77 11.89 25.21
N ALA A 528 -3.36 11.24 26.22
CA ALA A 528 -4.19 11.90 27.24
C ALA A 528 -3.39 12.97 28.00
N LYS A 529 -2.13 12.67 28.35
CA LYS A 529 -1.21 13.64 28.99
C LYS A 529 -0.88 14.82 28.08
N GLU A 530 -0.78 14.62 26.76
CA GLU A 530 -0.49 15.69 25.81
C GLU A 530 -1.66 16.68 25.68
N VAL A 531 -2.89 16.20 25.77
CA VAL A 531 -4.12 17.00 25.55
C VAL A 531 -4.62 17.63 26.86
N GLY A 532 -3.98 17.34 27.99
CA GLY A 532 -4.36 17.90 29.29
C GLY A 532 -5.69 17.37 29.83
N ILE A 533 -6.14 16.21 29.35
CA ILE A 533 -7.38 15.59 29.80
C ILE A 533 -7.12 14.94 31.16
N PHE A 534 -7.81 15.48 32.17
CA PHE A 534 -7.71 15.22 33.61
C PHE A 534 -6.49 15.80 34.34
N LYS A 535 -6.51 17.12 34.56
CA LYS A 535 -6.16 17.68 35.87
C LYS A 535 -7.33 18.52 36.37
N ASP A 536 -8.24 17.84 37.04
CA ASP A 536 -9.01 18.30 38.21
C ASP A 536 -9.69 17.02 38.75
N SER A 537 -8.95 16.28 39.57
CA SER A 537 -9.46 15.23 40.46
C SER A 537 -9.61 15.82 41.85
#